data_AF-A0A838HPB3-F1
#
_entry.id   AF-A0A838HPB3-F1
#
_cell.length_a   1.000
_cell.length_b   1.000
_cell.length_c   1.000
_cell.angle_alpha   90.00
_cell.angle_beta   90.00
_cell.angle_gamma   90.00
#
_symmetry.space_group_name_H-M   'P 1'
#
loop_
_entity.id
_entity.type
_entity.pdbx_description
1 polymer ?
#
loop_
_entity_poly.entity_id
_entity_poly.type
_entity_poly.pdbx_seq_one_letter_code
_entity_poly.pdbx_strand_id
1 'polypeptide(L)'
;MAIVDRAKSVSAALTYRGREGMWTWILHRATGLGILLFLIVHVVETATVIYWPQLYENFLDTYKSVFFRFAEVLIFFSVVYHALNGTR
;
A
#
# COMPACT_ATOMS: atom_id res chain seq x y z
N MET A 1 23.74 -25.47 25.43
CA MET A 1 24.15 -24.34 24.56
C MET A 1 24.12 -24.84 23.13
N ALA A 2 22.99 -24.66 22.41
CA ALA A 2 22.85 -25.17 21.05
C ALA A 2 23.51 -24.20 20.06
N ILE A 3 24.51 -24.67 19.33
CA ILE A 3 25.08 -23.96 18.19
C ILE A 3 24.00 -23.95 17.10
N VAL A 4 23.34 -22.81 16.91
CA VAL A 4 22.40 -22.60 15.80
C VAL A 4 23.22 -22.62 14.51
N ASP A 5 23.08 -23.70 13.76
CA ASP A 5 23.75 -23.92 12.48
C ASP A 5 23.24 -22.89 11.46
N ARG A 6 23.99 -21.80 11.27
CA ARG A 6 23.57 -20.59 10.54
C ARG A 6 23.18 -20.91 9.09
N ALA A 7 23.77 -21.95 8.49
CA ALA A 7 23.44 -22.41 7.15
C ALA A 7 22.02 -23.03 7.05
N LYS A 8 21.57 -23.75 8.09
CA LYS A 8 20.20 -24.29 8.15
C LYS A 8 19.16 -23.18 8.27
N SER A 9 19.51 -22.07 8.94
CA SER A 9 18.64 -20.90 9.10
C SER A 9 18.38 -20.17 7.77
N VAL A 10 19.42 -19.91 6.97
CA VAL A 10 19.26 -19.24 5.65
C VAL A 10 18.49 -20.13 4.67
N SER A 11 18.82 -21.42 4.59
CA SER A 11 18.09 -22.36 3.74
C SER A 11 16.62 -22.50 4.16
N ALA A 12 16.34 -22.57 5.47
CA ALA A 12 14.98 -22.59 6.00
C ALA A 12 14.20 -21.30 5.70
N ALA A 13 14.87 -20.13 5.77
CA ALA A 13 14.24 -18.85 5.41
C ALA A 13 13.91 -18.77 3.91
N LEU A 14 14.82 -19.22 3.03
CA LEU A 14 14.61 -19.22 1.58
C LEU A 14 13.55 -20.25 1.12
N THR A 15 13.38 -21.34 1.87
CA THR A 15 12.37 -22.37 1.59
C THR A 15 11.04 -22.12 2.32
N TYR A 16 10.95 -21.07 3.14
CA TYR A 16 9.74 -20.72 3.87
C TYR A 16 8.64 -20.26 2.92
N ARG A 17 7.50 -20.96 2.92
CA ARG A 17 6.38 -20.71 1.99
C ARG A 17 5.36 -19.68 2.51
N GLY A 18 5.58 -19.16 3.72
CA GLY A 18 4.62 -18.30 4.40
C GLY A 18 3.43 -19.07 4.99
N ARG A 19 2.87 -18.52 6.06
CA ARG A 19 1.58 -18.93 6.65
C ARG A 19 0.65 -17.71 6.65
N GLU A 20 -0.63 -17.92 6.93
CA GLU A 20 -1.67 -16.87 7.08
C GLU A 20 -1.14 -15.58 7.72
N GLY A 21 -0.48 -15.70 8.89
CA GLY A 21 0.05 -14.55 9.64
C GLY A 21 1.15 -13.75 8.93
N MET A 22 1.96 -14.39 8.08
CA MET A 22 2.94 -13.69 7.24
C MET A 22 2.24 -12.87 6.17
N TRP A 23 1.22 -13.45 5.51
CA TRP A 23 0.44 -12.75 4.48
C TRP A 23 -0.29 -11.54 5.07
N THR A 24 -0.92 -11.69 6.23
CA THR A 24 -1.61 -10.57 6.87
C THR A 24 -0.63 -9.44 7.25
N TRP A 25 0.57 -9.80 7.71
CA TRP A 25 1.66 -8.88 8.05
C TRP A 25 2.23 -8.14 6.82
N ILE A 26 2.39 -8.84 5.69
CA ILE A 26 2.82 -8.25 4.41
C ILE A 26 1.76 -7.26 3.93
N LEU A 27 0.51 -7.70 3.88
CA LEU A 27 -0.60 -6.89 3.40
C LEU A 27 -0.79 -5.63 4.25
N HIS A 28 -0.63 -5.70 5.57
CA HIS A 28 -0.77 -4.54 6.44
C HIS A 28 0.30 -3.47 6.13
N ARG A 29 1.55 -3.89 5.90
CA ARG A 29 2.62 -2.97 5.47
C ARG A 29 2.39 -2.42 4.08
N ALA A 30 2.05 -3.28 3.13
CA ALA A 30 1.84 -2.88 1.75
C ALA A 30 0.70 -1.87 1.63
N THR A 31 -0.42 -2.11 2.30
CA THR A 31 -1.55 -1.18 2.36
C THR A 31 -1.19 0.13 3.07
N GLY A 32 -0.43 0.08 4.18
CA GLY A 32 0.05 1.29 4.87
C GLY A 32 0.95 2.16 4.00
N LEU A 33 1.90 1.55 3.27
CA LEU A 33 2.75 2.27 2.31
C LEU A 33 1.94 2.82 1.13
N GLY A 34 0.94 2.07 0.65
CA GLY A 34 0.02 2.53 -0.39
C GLY A 34 -0.81 3.73 0.05
N ILE A 35 -1.33 3.73 1.28
CA ILE A 35 -2.06 4.86 1.86
C ILE A 35 -1.14 6.08 2.01
N LEU A 36 0.09 5.89 2.51
CA LEU A 36 1.05 6.98 2.63
C LEU A 36 1.36 7.62 1.27
N LEU A 37 1.63 6.79 0.25
CA LEU A 37 1.86 7.28 -1.11
C LEU A 37 0.64 8.03 -1.65
N PHE A 38 -0.56 7.47 -1.48
CA PHE A 38 -1.80 8.12 -1.86
C PHE A 38 -1.93 9.48 -1.19
N LEU A 39 -1.73 9.58 0.13
CA LEU A 39 -1.86 10.84 0.86
C LEU A 39 -0.87 11.90 0.36
N ILE A 40 0.38 11.52 0.06
CA ILE A 40 1.37 12.45 -0.51
C ILE A 40 0.89 12.98 -1.87
N VAL A 41 0.52 12.08 -2.79
CA VAL A 41 0.05 12.47 -4.12
C VAL A 41 -1.24 13.28 -4.04
N HIS A 42 -2.17 12.87 -3.18
CA HIS A 42 -3.48 13.49 -3.01
C HIS A 42 -3.36 14.91 -2.47
N VAL A 43 -2.51 15.15 -1.47
CA VAL A 43 -2.28 16.51 -0.94
C VAL A 43 -1.65 17.40 -2.01
N VAL A 44 -0.66 16.90 -2.76
CA VAL A 44 -0.01 17.67 -3.83
C VAL A 44 -1.01 18.00 -4.94
N GLU A 45 -1.80 17.03 -5.38
CA GLU A 45 -2.79 17.26 -6.44
C GLU A 45 -3.92 18.19 -5.97
N THR A 46 -4.47 17.99 -4.77
CA THR A 46 -5.50 18.89 -4.22
C THR A 46 -4.97 20.32 -4.03
N ALA A 47 -3.68 20.50 -3.72
CA ALA A 47 -3.08 21.82 -3.67
C ALA A 47 -3.11 22.55 -5.03
N THR A 48 -3.13 21.83 -6.16
CA THR A 48 -3.20 22.44 -7.50
C THR A 48 -4.50 23.20 -7.74
N VAL A 49 -5.58 22.91 -7.01
CA VAL A 49 -6.82 23.70 -7.02
C VAL A 49 -6.55 25.19 -6.79
N ILE A 50 -5.62 25.51 -5.89
CA ILE A 50 -5.28 26.88 -5.52
C ILE A 50 -4.09 27.38 -6.35
N TYR A 51 -3.03 26.57 -6.47
CA TYR A 51 -1.75 27.04 -6.99
C TYR A 51 -1.60 26.87 -8.52
N TRP A 52 -2.36 25.96 -9.14
CA TRP A 52 -2.27 25.70 -10.58
C TRP A 52 -3.58 25.14 -11.17
N PRO A 53 -4.62 25.98 -11.34
CA PRO A 53 -5.96 25.52 -11.72
C PRO A 53 -6.01 24.77 -13.06
N GLN A 54 -5.20 25.16 -14.05
CA GLN A 54 -5.16 24.45 -15.34
C GLN A 54 -4.63 23.02 -15.20
N LEU A 55 -3.70 22.78 -14.27
CA LEU A 55 -3.18 21.44 -14.01
C LEU A 55 -4.22 20.59 -13.27
N TYR A 56 -5.00 21.21 -12.38
CA TYR A 56 -6.12 20.55 -11.71
C TYR A 56 -7.17 20.02 -12.71
N GLU A 57 -7.56 20.82 -13.71
CA GLU A 57 -8.50 20.38 -14.75
C GLU A 57 -7.97 19.16 -15.53
N ASN A 58 -6.66 19.08 -15.79
CA ASN A 58 -6.06 17.91 -16.43
C ASN A 58 -6.10 16.66 -15.54
N PHE A 59 -5.91 16.82 -14.22
CA PHE A 59 -6.04 15.71 -13.28
C PHE A 59 -7.50 15.23 -13.19
N LEU A 60 -8.47 16.14 -13.17
CA LEU A 60 -9.90 15.81 -13.17
C LEU A 60 -10.30 14.94 -14.36
N ASP A 61 -9.76 15.20 -15.55
CA ASP A 61 -10.04 14.36 -16.73
C ASP A 61 -9.39 12.97 -16.58
N THR A 62 -8.17 12.92 -16.07
CA THR A 62 -7.46 11.66 -15.80
C THR A 62 -8.21 10.77 -14.79
N TYR A 63 -8.83 11.35 -13.76
CA TYR A 63 -9.56 10.63 -12.73
C TYR A 63 -10.86 9.99 -13.22
N LYS A 64 -11.42 10.46 -14.33
CA LYS A 64 -12.61 9.84 -14.95
C LYS A 64 -12.27 8.56 -15.71
N SER A 65 -10.99 8.28 -15.94
CA SER A 65 -10.57 7.08 -16.67
C SER A 65 -10.90 5.79 -15.94
N VAL A 66 -11.13 4.71 -16.69
CA VAL A 66 -11.41 3.38 -16.12
C VAL A 66 -10.26 2.90 -15.22
N PHE A 67 -9.02 3.26 -15.57
CA PHE A 67 -7.85 2.94 -14.74
C PHE A 67 -7.96 3.55 -13.34
N PHE A 68 -8.36 4.81 -13.23
CA PHE A 68 -8.52 5.47 -11.93
C PHE A 68 -9.67 4.88 -11.12
N ARG A 69 -10.75 4.43 -11.76
CA ARG A 69 -11.83 3.70 -11.06
C ARG A 69 -11.34 2.42 -10.38
N PHE A 70 -10.39 1.70 -10.98
CA PHE A 70 -9.74 0.56 -10.31
C PHE A 70 -8.84 1.02 -9.16
N ALA A 71 -8.10 2.11 -9.34
CA ALA A 71 -7.26 2.68 -8.29
C ALA A 71 -8.09 3.13 -7.06
N GLU A 72 -9.26 3.72 -7.27
CA GLU A 72 -10.22 4.10 -6.21
C GLU A 72 -10.68 2.90 -5.38
N VAL A 73 -11.03 1.78 -6.03
CA VAL A 73 -11.41 0.54 -5.34
C VAL A 73 -10.22 -0.03 -4.55
N LEU A 74 -9.01 0.02 -5.12
CA LEU A 74 -7.81 -0.48 -4.48
C LEU A 74 -7.41 0.34 -3.25
N ILE A 75 -7.49 1.67 -3.32
CA ILE A 75 -7.21 2.53 -2.15
C ILE A 75 -8.29 2.36 -1.07
N PHE A 76 -9.57 2.23 -1.45
CA PHE A 76 -10.64 1.92 -0.51
C PHE A 76 -10.37 0.62 0.24
N PHE A 77 -10.06 -0.47 -0.48
CA PHE A 77 -9.70 -1.75 0.14
C PHE A 77 -8.48 -1.61 1.05
N SER A 78 -7.46 -0.86 0.62
CA SER A 78 -6.23 -0.65 1.39
C SER A 78 -6.52 0.01 2.73
N VAL A 79 -7.33 1.07 2.75
CA VAL A 79 -7.72 1.78 3.98
C VAL A 79 -8.51 0.86 4.91
N VAL A 80 -9.54 0.17 4.40
CA VAL A 80 -10.39 -0.72 5.21
C VAL A 80 -9.56 -1.85 5.80
N TYR A 81 -8.76 -2.54 4.98
CA TYR A 81 -7.91 -3.63 5.43
C TYR A 81 -6.88 -3.14 6.46
N HIS A 82 -6.20 -2.03 6.18
CA HIS A 82 -5.16 -1.49 7.06
C HIS A 82 -5.72 -1.13 8.44
N ALA A 83 -6.87 -0.46 8.46
CA ALA A 83 -7.55 -0.08 9.70
C ALA A 83 -8.01 -1.30 10.51
N LEU A 84 -8.72 -2.25 9.88
CA LEU A 84 -9.22 -3.44 10.57
C LEU A 84 -8.09 -4.37 11.03
N ASN A 85 -7.04 -4.53 10.22
CA ASN A 85 -5.89 -5.36 10.62
C ASN A 85 -5.04 -4.67 11.69
N GLY A 86 -4.98 -3.34 11.71
CA GLY A 86 -4.22 -2.57 12.70
C GLY A 86 -4.81 -2.57 14.12
N THR A 87 -6.08 -2.97 14.29
CA THR A 87 -6.70 -3.11 15.62
C THR A 87 -6.41 -4.44 16.30
N ARG A 88 -5.81 -5.40 15.58
CA ARG A 88 -5.35 -6.68 16.13
C ARG A 88 -4.07 -6.50 16.95
#